data_AF-A0A1G2ZW91-F1
#
_entry.id   AF-A0A1G2ZW91-F1
#
_cell.length_a   1.000
_cell.length_b   1.000
_cell.length_c   1.000
_cell.angle_alpha   90.00
_cell.angle_beta   90.00
_cell.angle_gamma   90.00
#
_symmetry.space_group_name_H-M   'P 1'
#
loop_
_entity.id
_entity.type
_entity.pdbx_description
1 polymer ?
#
loop_
_entity_poly.entity_id
_entity_poly.type
_entity_poly.pdbx_seq_one_letter_code
_entity_poly.pdbx_strand_id
1 'polypeptide(L)'
;MSIDPNVNIKDFRYSGGKDMAAFLVGGIVGVAAGRALGLERTEQDEIIDVMQNNDIDIKKIMVSEFKKELAKKSDFPPLVDEGGDAQFQFEMSCMLAVGAFTNRMKPEFYLWASLKDTNGKTIWKRNEWENEHIKGYTHKQYVENPEFLREVFQEACSILSKRLCKTL
;
A
#
# COMPACT_ATOMS: atom_id res chain seq x y z
N MET A 1 -11.33 -20.35 -3.95
CA MET A 1 -10.90 -19.13 -3.24
C MET A 1 -10.93 -17.89 -4.13
N SER A 2 -11.27 -16.74 -3.56
CA SER A 2 -11.25 -15.43 -4.21
C SER A 2 -10.39 -14.42 -3.44
N ILE A 3 -10.15 -13.25 -4.02
CA ILE A 3 -9.52 -12.11 -3.35
C ILE A 3 -10.55 -10.99 -3.29
N ASP A 4 -10.74 -10.39 -2.11
CA ASP A 4 -11.49 -9.14 -1.98
C ASP A 4 -10.74 -8.03 -2.74
N PRO A 5 -11.33 -7.45 -3.80
CA PRO A 5 -10.69 -6.36 -4.53
C PRO A 5 -10.57 -5.09 -3.66
N ASN A 6 -11.34 -4.99 -2.58
CA ASN A 6 -11.37 -3.81 -1.70
C ASN A 6 -10.30 -3.90 -0.61
N VAL A 7 -9.04 -3.71 -0.98
CA VAL A 7 -7.97 -3.51 0.00
C VAL A 7 -8.28 -2.27 0.85
N ASN A 8 -8.34 -2.45 2.16
CA ASN A 8 -8.59 -1.37 3.09
C ASN A 8 -7.28 -0.66 3.45
N ILE A 9 -7.06 0.54 2.92
CA ILE A 9 -5.95 1.40 3.34
C ILE A 9 -6.41 2.18 4.57
N LYS A 10 -5.97 1.74 5.76
CA LYS A 10 -6.27 2.40 7.03
C LYS A 10 -5.68 3.80 7.10
N ASP A 11 -4.48 3.96 6.56
CA ASP A 11 -3.77 5.22 6.57
C ASP A 11 -2.73 5.30 5.44
N PHE A 12 -2.58 6.50 4.88
CA PHE A 12 -1.47 6.86 4.01
C PHE A 12 -0.79 8.09 4.59
N ARG A 13 0.50 7.98 4.91
CA ARG A 13 1.26 9.06 5.56
C ARG A 13 2.45 9.50 4.73
N TYR A 14 2.85 10.73 4.93
CA TYR A 14 4.06 11.29 4.37
C TYR A 14 4.88 11.93 5.49
N SER A 15 6.16 11.59 5.60
CA SER A 15 7.08 12.22 6.56
C SER A 15 8.34 12.70 5.84
N GLY A 16 8.21 13.82 5.13
CA GLY A 16 9.28 14.58 4.50
C GLY A 16 9.23 16.07 4.86
N GLY A 17 10.34 16.78 4.67
CA GLY A 17 10.39 18.24 4.75
C GLY A 17 10.12 18.87 6.14
N LYS A 18 9.55 20.09 6.13
CA LYS A 18 9.17 20.87 7.33
C LYS A 18 7.87 20.38 7.98
N ASP A 19 7.21 19.39 7.39
CA ASP A 19 5.85 18.96 7.73
C ASP A 19 5.78 17.91 8.86
N MET A 20 6.85 17.81 9.67
CA MET A 20 6.85 17.02 10.91
C MET A 20 5.81 17.51 11.94
N ALA A 21 5.09 18.60 11.67
CA ALA A 21 4.02 19.18 12.50
C ALA A 21 2.59 18.90 11.97
N ALA A 22 2.38 18.42 10.74
CA ALA A 22 1.05 18.09 10.20
C ALA A 22 0.50 16.72 10.71
N PHE A 23 1.03 16.26 11.83
CA PHE A 23 0.94 14.91 12.38
C PHE A 23 -0.45 14.46 12.86
N LEU A 24 -1.50 15.30 12.77
CA LEU A 24 -2.71 15.11 13.58
C LEU A 24 -4.04 14.93 12.84
N VAL A 25 -4.15 15.10 11.52
CA VAL A 25 -5.49 15.09 10.88
C VAL A 25 -5.53 14.31 9.56
N GLY A 26 -5.65 12.98 9.69
CA GLY A 26 -6.33 12.11 8.74
C GLY A 26 -5.57 11.76 7.46
N GLY A 27 -5.51 10.47 7.13
CA GLY A 27 -4.95 9.95 5.87
C GLY A 27 -5.66 10.46 4.61
N ILE A 28 -5.86 9.60 3.60
CA ILE A 28 -6.48 10.00 2.30
C ILE A 28 -7.81 10.77 2.49
N VAL A 29 -8.59 10.43 3.53
CA VAL A 29 -9.85 11.11 3.87
C VAL A 29 -9.64 12.52 4.47
N GLY A 30 -8.58 12.73 5.25
CA GLY A 30 -8.24 14.04 5.83
C GLY A 30 -7.79 15.05 4.79
N VAL A 31 -7.08 14.58 3.76
CA VAL A 31 -6.62 15.38 2.61
C VAL A 31 -7.79 15.96 1.80
N ALA A 32 -8.81 15.15 1.51
CA ALA A 32 -10.00 15.64 0.81
C ALA A 32 -10.75 16.72 1.62
N ALA A 33 -10.82 16.56 2.94
CA ALA A 33 -11.44 17.52 3.83
C ALA A 33 -10.63 18.82 3.98
N GLY A 34 -9.30 18.73 4.07
CA GLY A 34 -8.41 19.89 4.17
C GLY A 34 -8.46 20.80 2.94
N ARG A 35 -8.57 20.22 1.74
CA ARG A 35 -8.75 20.97 0.48
C ARG A 35 -10.06 21.73 0.42
N ALA A 36 -11.15 21.14 0.90
CA ALA A 36 -12.46 21.80 0.96
C ALA A 36 -12.46 23.01 1.92
N LEU A 37 -11.54 23.04 2.89
CA LEU A 37 -11.40 24.10 3.89
C LEU A 37 -10.36 25.17 3.51
N GLY A 38 -9.72 25.07 2.34
CA GLY A 38 -8.75 26.07 1.88
C GLY A 38 -7.46 26.15 2.71
N LEU A 39 -7.09 25.05 3.38
CA LEU A 39 -5.82 24.96 4.09
C LEU A 39 -4.64 24.93 3.10
N GLU A 40 -3.46 25.40 3.52
CA GLU A 40 -2.24 25.32 2.71
C GLU A 40 -1.97 23.86 2.30
N ARG A 41 -1.58 23.67 1.03
CA ARG A 41 -1.27 22.34 0.49
C ARG A 41 0.01 21.81 1.11
N THR A 42 -0.05 20.60 1.63
CA THR A 42 1.08 19.88 2.21
C THR A 42 1.85 19.09 1.15
N GLU A 43 3.09 18.69 1.44
CA GLU A 43 3.85 17.78 0.55
C GLU A 43 3.10 16.44 0.36
N GLN A 44 2.34 16.00 1.37
CA GLN A 44 1.46 14.83 1.29
C GLN A 44 0.36 14.99 0.22
N ASP A 45 -0.26 16.17 0.16
CA ASP A 45 -1.32 16.46 -0.82
C ASP A 45 -0.79 16.36 -2.25
N GLU A 46 0.43 16.85 -2.49
CA GLU A 46 1.08 16.77 -3.79
C GLU A 46 1.35 15.32 -4.19
N ILE A 47 1.85 14.48 -3.29
CA ILE A 47 2.06 13.05 -3.57
C ILE A 47 0.73 12.35 -3.90
N ILE A 48 -0.33 12.62 -3.13
CA ILE A 48 -1.64 12.03 -3.40
C ILE A 48 -2.17 12.49 -4.77
N ASP A 49 -1.99 13.76 -5.13
CA ASP A 49 -2.36 14.25 -6.47
C ASP A 49 -1.56 13.58 -7.58
N VAL A 50 -0.24 13.42 -7.39
CA VAL A 50 0.60 12.71 -8.35
C VAL A 50 0.08 11.28 -8.51
N MET A 51 -0.25 10.58 -7.42
CA MET A 51 -0.79 9.24 -7.51
C MET A 51 -2.14 9.18 -8.24
N GLN A 52 -3.06 10.09 -7.91
CA GLN A 52 -4.40 10.15 -8.52
C GLN A 52 -4.32 10.50 -10.00
N ASN A 53 -3.53 11.52 -10.37
CA ASN A 53 -3.40 11.99 -11.75
C ASN A 53 -2.68 10.99 -12.67
N ASN A 54 -1.93 10.04 -12.09
CA ASN A 54 -1.15 9.05 -12.84
C ASN A 54 -1.66 7.61 -12.66
N ASP A 55 -2.88 7.40 -12.13
CA ASP A 55 -3.47 6.07 -11.86
C ASP A 55 -2.49 5.13 -11.12
N ILE A 56 -1.93 5.64 -10.02
CA ILE A 56 -1.09 4.88 -9.08
C ILE A 56 -1.97 4.49 -7.90
N ASP A 57 -2.60 3.33 -8.00
CA ASP A 57 -3.45 2.75 -6.95
C ASP A 57 -2.72 1.61 -6.23
N ILE A 58 -2.30 1.87 -4.99
CA ILE A 58 -1.61 0.90 -4.13
C ILE A 58 -2.45 -0.36 -3.91
N LYS A 59 -3.79 -0.24 -3.86
CA LYS A 59 -4.70 -1.39 -3.68
C LYS A 59 -4.61 -2.33 -4.86
N LYS A 60 -4.70 -1.79 -6.08
CA LYS A 60 -4.57 -2.55 -7.32
C LYS A 60 -3.19 -3.19 -7.42
N ILE A 61 -2.13 -2.44 -7.05
CA ILE A 61 -0.75 -2.94 -7.04
C ILE A 61 -0.63 -4.14 -6.09
N MET A 62 -1.10 -4.03 -4.85
CA MET A 62 -1.03 -5.12 -3.86
C MET A 62 -1.76 -6.38 -4.34
N VAL A 63 -3.00 -6.24 -4.82
CA VAL A 63 -3.77 -7.40 -5.34
C VAL A 63 -3.08 -8.03 -6.55
N SER A 64 -2.56 -7.20 -7.48
CA SER A 64 -1.83 -7.68 -8.64
C SER A 64 -0.58 -8.48 -8.25
N GLU A 65 0.27 -7.94 -7.37
CA GLU A 65 1.49 -8.62 -6.92
C GLU A 65 1.18 -9.90 -6.14
N PHE A 66 0.14 -9.89 -5.29
CA PHE A 66 -0.27 -11.10 -4.59
C PHE A 66 -0.78 -12.19 -5.54
N LYS A 67 -1.62 -11.83 -6.52
CA LYS A 67 -2.06 -12.77 -7.57
C LYS A 67 -0.88 -13.36 -8.33
N LYS A 68 0.10 -12.54 -8.72
CA LYS A 68 1.31 -12.98 -9.41
C LYS A 68 2.14 -13.96 -8.59
N GLU A 69 2.33 -13.70 -7.29
CA GLU A 69 3.11 -14.60 -6.43
C GLU A 69 2.35 -15.89 -6.10
N LEU A 70 1.04 -15.81 -5.86
CA LEU A 70 0.21 -16.98 -5.58
C LEU A 70 0.14 -17.92 -6.78
N ALA A 71 0.06 -17.39 -8.01
CA ALA A 71 0.05 -18.18 -9.24
C ALA A 71 1.33 -19.02 -9.46
N LYS A 72 2.42 -18.72 -8.73
CA LYS A 72 3.66 -19.53 -8.76
C LYS A 72 3.59 -20.75 -7.85
N LYS A 73 2.57 -20.87 -6.99
CA LYS A 73 2.36 -22.01 -6.10
C LYS A 73 1.54 -23.08 -6.82
N SER A 74 2.17 -24.22 -7.15
CA SER A 74 1.51 -25.37 -7.75
C SER A 74 0.42 -25.98 -6.88
N ASP A 75 0.58 -25.86 -5.57
CA ASP A 75 -0.24 -26.56 -4.58
C ASP A 75 -1.47 -25.74 -4.17
N PHE A 76 -1.60 -24.53 -4.72
CA PHE A 76 -2.71 -23.63 -4.41
C PHE A 76 -3.75 -23.68 -5.53
N PRO A 77 -5.04 -23.88 -5.21
CA PRO A 77 -6.11 -23.81 -6.19
C PRO A 77 -6.10 -22.48 -6.94
N PRO A 78 -6.49 -22.47 -8.23
CA PRO A 78 -6.62 -21.22 -8.97
C PRO A 78 -7.63 -20.29 -8.26
N LEU A 79 -7.31 -19.01 -8.28
CA LEU A 79 -8.22 -17.97 -7.81
C LEU A 79 -9.40 -17.86 -8.76
N VAL A 80 -10.60 -17.80 -8.20
CA VAL A 80 -11.84 -17.52 -8.91
C VAL A 80 -12.31 -16.11 -8.56
N ASP A 81 -12.96 -15.43 -9.50
CA ASP A 81 -13.49 -14.09 -9.25
C ASP A 81 -14.69 -14.14 -8.28
N GLU A 82 -15.55 -15.15 -8.41
CA GLU A 82 -16.74 -15.34 -7.57
C GLU A 82 -16.94 -16.81 -7.16
N GLY A 83 -17.72 -17.04 -6.10
CA GLY A 83 -18.09 -18.40 -5.65
C GLY A 83 -16.97 -19.20 -5.00
N GLY A 84 -15.88 -18.54 -4.57
CA GLY A 84 -14.84 -19.18 -3.78
C GLY A 84 -15.33 -19.64 -2.40
N ASP A 85 -14.81 -20.76 -1.94
CA ASP A 85 -14.99 -21.35 -0.60
C ASP A 85 -14.31 -20.55 0.54
N ALA A 86 -13.39 -19.66 0.18
CA ALA A 86 -12.78 -18.67 1.08
C ALA A 86 -12.32 -17.43 0.31
N GLN A 87 -12.18 -16.31 1.01
CA GLN A 87 -11.81 -15.00 0.47
C GLN A 87 -10.62 -14.40 1.22
N PHE A 88 -9.59 -13.98 0.49
CA PHE A 88 -8.51 -13.17 1.05
C PHE A 88 -8.95 -11.72 1.25
N GLN A 89 -8.64 -11.16 2.41
CA GLN A 89 -8.84 -9.75 2.75
C GLN A 89 -7.53 -9.12 3.18
N PHE A 90 -7.30 -7.90 2.72
CA PHE A 90 -6.11 -7.12 3.01
C PHE A 90 -6.48 -5.80 3.67
N GLU A 91 -5.83 -5.52 4.79
CA GLU A 91 -5.80 -4.20 5.40
C GLU A 91 -4.34 -3.72 5.39
N MET A 92 -4.11 -2.45 5.05
CA MET A 92 -2.76 -1.92 5.03
C MET A 92 -2.65 -0.50 5.56
N SER A 93 -1.48 -0.18 6.09
CA SER A 93 -1.03 1.18 6.36
C SER A 93 0.23 1.41 5.53
N CYS A 94 0.28 2.53 4.83
CA CYS A 94 1.42 2.89 3.99
C CYS A 94 1.96 4.26 4.39
N MET A 95 3.27 4.44 4.30
CA MET A 95 3.88 5.76 4.43
C MET A 95 5.07 5.95 3.50
N LEU A 96 5.33 7.18 3.08
CA LEU A 96 6.62 7.57 2.51
C LEU A 96 7.44 8.25 3.61
N ALA A 97 8.54 7.60 4.02
CA ALA A 97 9.33 8.01 5.16
C ALA A 97 10.75 8.41 4.74
N VAL A 98 11.21 9.57 5.22
CA VAL A 98 12.62 9.96 5.14
C VAL A 98 13.45 9.18 6.16
N GLY A 99 14.50 8.49 5.71
CA GLY A 99 15.45 7.83 6.60
C GLY A 99 16.37 8.80 7.34
N ALA A 100 16.97 8.35 8.44
CA ALA A 100 17.98 9.15 9.16
C ALA A 100 19.12 9.56 8.21
N PHE A 101 19.51 10.84 8.26
CA PHE A 101 20.61 11.41 7.48
C PHE A 101 20.46 11.37 5.95
N THR A 102 19.23 11.20 5.43
CA THR A 102 18.94 11.33 4.00
C THR A 102 17.74 12.25 3.78
N ASN A 103 17.55 12.73 2.55
CA ASN A 103 16.32 13.40 2.09
C ASN A 103 15.52 12.51 1.14
N ARG A 104 15.92 11.25 0.99
CA ARG A 104 15.24 10.26 0.17
C ARG A 104 14.18 9.58 1.01
N MET A 105 12.98 9.54 0.46
CA MET A 105 11.83 8.89 1.03
C MET A 105 11.68 7.50 0.44
N LYS A 106 11.47 6.54 1.31
CA LYS A 106 11.18 5.15 0.96
C LYS A 106 9.78 4.77 1.47
N PRO A 107 9.09 3.85 0.79
CA PRO A 107 7.85 3.33 1.31
C PRO A 107 8.09 2.49 2.57
N GLU A 108 7.19 2.63 3.54
CA GLU A 108 7.02 1.68 4.63
C GLU A 108 5.57 1.17 4.62
N PHE A 109 5.41 -0.15 4.69
CA PHE A 109 4.12 -0.81 4.58
C PHE A 109 3.89 -1.77 5.73
N TYR A 110 2.77 -1.61 6.43
CA TYR A 110 2.24 -2.62 7.34
C TYR A 110 1.02 -3.27 6.70
N LEU A 111 1.06 -4.58 6.51
CA LEU A 111 0.01 -5.36 5.86
C LEU A 111 -0.55 -6.39 6.83
N TRP A 112 -1.87 -6.37 7.02
CA TRP A 112 -2.64 -7.42 7.69
C TRP A 112 -3.42 -8.19 6.62
N ALA A 113 -3.11 -9.46 6.45
CA ALA A 113 -3.78 -10.36 5.52
C ALA A 113 -4.58 -11.39 6.30
N SER A 114 -5.78 -11.71 5.82
CA SER A 114 -6.60 -12.79 6.37
C SER A 114 -7.30 -13.57 5.27
N LEU A 115 -7.56 -14.84 5.51
CA LEU A 115 -8.41 -15.70 4.68
C LEU A 115 -9.65 -16.04 5.52
N LYS A 116 -10.83 -15.70 5.00
CA LYS A 116 -12.11 -15.97 5.66
C LYS A 116 -12.90 -16.99 4.86
N ASP A 117 -13.53 -17.94 5.55
CA ASP A 117 -14.48 -18.87 4.91
C ASP A 117 -15.80 -18.18 4.53
N THR A 118 -16.71 -18.93 3.91
CA THR A 118 -18.04 -18.42 3.51
C THR A 118 -18.93 -17.96 4.67
N ASN A 119 -18.62 -18.36 5.91
CA ASN A 119 -19.33 -17.93 7.12
C ASN A 119 -18.68 -16.70 7.77
N GLY A 120 -17.63 -16.14 7.16
CA GLY A 120 -16.87 -15.02 7.68
C GLY A 120 -15.86 -15.40 8.77
N LYS A 121 -15.66 -16.69 9.05
CA LYS A 121 -14.68 -17.15 10.04
C LYS A 121 -13.28 -17.06 9.44
N THR A 122 -12.38 -16.39 10.15
CA THR A 122 -10.96 -16.34 9.79
C THR A 122 -10.33 -17.72 9.96
N ILE A 123 -9.88 -18.32 8.86
CA ILE A 123 -9.19 -19.62 8.84
C ILE A 123 -7.67 -19.48 8.69
N TRP A 124 -7.19 -18.31 8.25
CA TRP A 124 -5.76 -17.97 8.23
C TRP A 124 -5.58 -16.46 8.41
N LYS A 125 -4.48 -16.06 9.06
CA LYS A 125 -4.12 -14.65 9.23
C LYS A 125 -2.60 -14.48 9.30
N ARG A 126 -2.10 -13.37 8.79
CA ARG A 126 -0.68 -13.04 8.76
C ARG A 126 -0.50 -11.53 8.73
N ASN A 127 0.53 -11.06 9.42
CA ASN A 127 0.94 -9.67 9.35
C ASN A 127 2.37 -9.61 8.82
N GLU A 128 2.62 -8.67 7.92
CA GLU A 128 3.93 -8.44 7.34
C GLU A 128 4.23 -6.94 7.36
N TRP A 129 5.51 -6.61 7.51
CA TRP A 129 6.01 -5.25 7.49
C TRP A 129 7.18 -5.16 6.50
N GLU A 130 7.23 -4.08 5.73
CA GLU A 130 8.34 -3.76 4.84
C GLU A 130 8.76 -2.30 5.03
N ASN A 131 10.05 -2.08 5.26
CA ASN A 131 10.64 -0.75 5.46
C ASN A 131 12.12 -0.68 5.04
N GLU A 132 12.68 -1.75 4.44
CA GLU A 132 14.10 -1.90 4.16
C GLU A 132 14.33 -2.27 2.69
N HIS A 133 15.56 -2.08 2.22
CA HIS A 133 16.03 -2.50 0.89
C HIS A 133 15.36 -1.88 -0.35
N ILE A 134 14.32 -1.07 -0.21
CA ILE A 134 13.70 -0.35 -1.32
C ILE A 134 14.43 0.96 -1.56
N LYS A 135 14.74 1.23 -2.82
CA LYS A 135 15.38 2.49 -3.23
C LYS A 135 14.42 3.66 -2.98
N GLY A 136 14.86 4.64 -2.20
CA GLY A 136 14.12 5.87 -1.98
C GLY A 136 14.48 6.98 -2.96
N TYR A 137 13.55 7.91 -3.19
CA TYR A 137 13.70 9.11 -4.02
C TYR A 137 13.30 10.36 -3.24
N THR A 138 13.75 11.54 -3.66
CA THR A 138 13.34 12.81 -3.02
C THR A 138 11.90 13.18 -3.42
N HIS A 139 11.28 14.11 -2.68
CA HIS A 139 9.93 14.62 -2.99
C HIS A 139 9.83 15.13 -4.41
N LYS A 140 10.76 16.02 -4.78
CA LYS A 140 10.85 16.58 -6.13
C LYS A 140 10.93 15.48 -7.20
N GLN A 141 11.70 14.42 -6.97
CA GLN A 141 11.81 13.32 -7.93
C GLN A 141 10.49 12.56 -8.09
N TYR A 142 9.74 12.31 -7.01
CA TYR A 142 8.43 11.68 -7.09
C TYR A 142 7.40 12.55 -7.82
N VAL A 143 7.45 13.87 -7.61
CA VAL A 143 6.56 14.83 -8.30
C VAL A 143 6.90 14.96 -9.78
N GLU A 144 8.19 15.07 -10.13
CA GLU A 144 8.64 15.24 -11.52
C GLU A 144 8.59 13.95 -12.34
N ASN A 145 8.71 12.78 -11.69
CA ASN A 145 8.66 11.49 -12.34
C ASN A 145 7.79 10.48 -11.54
N PRO A 146 6.47 10.45 -11.80
CA PRO A 146 5.52 9.60 -11.07
C PRO A 146 5.83 8.10 -11.15
N GLU A 147 6.56 7.65 -12.16
CA GLU A 147 6.96 6.24 -12.28
C GLU A 147 7.86 5.78 -11.13
N PHE A 148 8.59 6.70 -10.47
CA PHE A 148 9.31 6.34 -9.26
C PHE A 148 8.39 5.95 -8.11
N LEU A 149 7.20 6.57 -7.96
CA LEU A 149 6.21 6.15 -6.96
C LEU A 149 5.66 4.75 -7.30
N ARG A 150 5.34 4.52 -8.58
CA ARG A 150 4.86 3.22 -9.05
C ARG A 150 5.88 2.12 -8.79
N GLU A 151 7.15 2.35 -9.14
CA GLU A 151 8.28 1.44 -8.94
C GLU A 151 8.41 1.02 -7.47
N VAL A 152 8.51 1.99 -6.54
CA VAL A 152 8.77 1.69 -5.12
C VAL A 152 7.57 1.01 -4.45
N PHE A 153 6.34 1.38 -4.81
CA PHE A 153 5.15 0.71 -4.28
C PHE A 153 4.99 -0.70 -4.85
N GLN A 154 5.30 -0.92 -6.13
CA GLN A 154 5.32 -2.25 -6.73
C GLN A 154 6.37 -3.15 -6.07
N GLU A 155 7.58 -2.63 -5.84
CA GLU A 155 8.64 -3.36 -5.17
C GLU A 155 8.23 -3.77 -3.75
N ALA A 156 7.70 -2.83 -2.95
CA ALA A 156 7.19 -3.11 -1.61
C ALA A 156 6.10 -4.19 -1.61
N CYS A 157 5.09 -4.04 -2.46
CA CYS A 157 3.98 -4.99 -2.56
C CYS A 157 4.45 -6.38 -3.04
N SER A 158 5.46 -6.44 -3.93
CA SER A 158 6.05 -7.70 -4.38
C SER A 158 6.77 -8.42 -3.24
N ILE A 159 7.55 -7.70 -2.43
CA ILE A 159 8.25 -8.28 -1.27
C ILE A 159 7.23 -8.82 -0.25
N LEU A 160 6.21 -8.03 0.10
CA LEU A 160 5.14 -8.45 1.01
C LEU A 160 4.41 -9.68 0.48
N SER A 161 4.04 -9.68 -0.81
CA SER A 161 3.35 -10.80 -1.46
C SER A 161 4.16 -12.09 -1.40
N LYS A 162 5.48 -12.00 -1.66
CA LYS A 162 6.40 -13.15 -1.53
C LYS A 162 6.44 -13.69 -0.10
N ARG A 163 6.47 -12.82 0.91
CA ARG A 163 6.49 -13.22 2.32
C ARG A 163 5.18 -13.91 2.73
N LEU A 164 4.04 -13.34 2.36
CA LEU A 164 2.73 -13.97 2.59
C LEU A 164 2.68 -15.36 1.96
N CYS A 165 3.01 -15.46 0.67
CA CYS A 165 2.91 -16.72 -0.07
C CYS A 165 3.91 -17.78 0.43
N LYS A 166 5.04 -17.43 1.03
CA LYS A 166 5.94 -18.42 1.64
C LYS A 166 5.29 -19.20 2.79
N THR A 167 4.22 -18.68 3.36
CA THR A 167 3.58 -19.20 4.58
C THR A 167 2.19 -19.77 4.32
N LEU A 168 1.78 -19.71 3.05
CA LEU A 168 0.67 -20.46 2.46
C LEU A 168 1.21 -21.78 1.91
#